data_AF-A0A968TKL9-F1
#
_entry.id   AF-A0A968TKL9-F1
#
_cell.length_a   1.000
_cell.length_b   1.000
_cell.length_c   1.000
_cell.angle_alpha   90.00
_cell.angle_beta   90.00
_cell.angle_gamma   90.00
#
_symmetry.space_group_name_H-M   'P 1'
#
loop_
_entity.id
_entity.type
_entity.pdbx_description
1 polymer ?
#
loop_
_entity_poly.entity_id
_entity_poly.type
_entity_poly.pdbx_seq_one_letter_code
_entity_poly.pdbx_strand_id
1 'polypeptide(L)'
;MNYKQYRDDYEAIEPFEFPPDPLISIEPEPPRPIVLPPVSDPEVLRVIAVGSRPVVNRFVRLLHRSNIAHSSEWSQLVPTPNPGEFMRMLTKRIPLEADDFDLP
;
A
#
# COMPACT_ATOMS: atom_id res chain seq x y z
N MET A 1 -24.32 65.22 11.57
CA MET A 1 -24.35 63.82 12.02
C MET A 1 -24.44 63.82 13.54
N ASN A 2 -25.53 63.28 14.11
CA ASN A 2 -25.87 63.41 15.53
C ASN A 2 -25.54 62.11 16.26
N TYR A 3 -24.59 62.16 17.20
CA TYR A 3 -24.10 61.02 17.99
C TYR A 3 -25.17 60.33 18.85
N LYS A 4 -26.33 60.96 19.06
CA LYS A 4 -27.43 60.36 19.82
C LYS A 4 -28.16 59.26 19.05
N GLN A 5 -28.29 59.40 17.72
CA GLN A 5 -28.98 58.42 16.89
C GLN A 5 -28.29 57.04 16.93
N TYR A 6 -26.95 57.04 16.97
CA TYR A 6 -26.14 55.83 17.03
C TYR A 6 -26.29 55.02 18.31
N ARG A 7 -26.83 55.56 19.40
CA ARG A 7 -27.02 54.80 20.64
C ARG A 7 -28.38 54.09 20.65
N ASP A 8 -29.40 54.80 20.18
CA ASP A 8 -30.77 54.29 20.15
C ASP A 8 -30.89 53.10 19.18
N ASP A 9 -30.10 53.08 18.10
CA ASP A 9 -30.09 51.97 17.13
C ASP A 9 -29.45 50.68 17.68
N TYR A 10 -28.56 50.76 18.69
CA TYR A 10 -27.93 49.58 19.32
C TYR A 10 -28.74 49.00 20.48
N GLU A 11 -29.57 49.81 21.14
CA GLU A 11 -30.47 49.35 22.22
C GLU A 11 -31.76 48.71 21.66
N ALA A 12 -32.04 48.84 20.35
CA ALA A 12 -33.16 48.19 19.66
C ALA A 12 -32.81 46.86 18.98
N ILE A 13 -31.58 46.35 19.15
CA ILE A 13 -31.19 45.03 18.65
C ILE A 13 -31.71 44.00 19.66
N GLU A 14 -32.88 43.44 19.36
CA GLU A 14 -33.36 42.20 19.98
C GLU A 14 -32.17 41.21 20.07
N PRO A 15 -31.89 40.61 21.24
CA PRO A 15 -30.83 39.62 21.32
C PRO A 15 -31.10 38.55 20.27
N PHE A 16 -30.16 38.34 19.36
CA PHE A 16 -30.23 37.26 18.39
C PHE A 16 -30.20 35.96 19.19
N GLU A 17 -31.39 35.43 19.50
CA GLU A 17 -31.54 34.08 20.00
C GLU A 17 -30.97 33.19 18.93
N PHE A 18 -29.75 32.67 19.17
CA PHE A 18 -29.25 31.57 18.39
C PHE A 18 -30.35 30.51 18.43
N PRO A 19 -30.91 30.10 17.27
CA PRO A 19 -31.83 28.98 17.28
C PRO A 19 -31.09 27.84 17.98
N PRO A 20 -31.73 27.11 18.90
CA PRO A 20 -31.07 25.98 19.53
C PRO A 20 -30.52 25.14 18.38
N ASP A 21 -29.20 24.93 18.37
CA ASP A 21 -28.56 24.10 17.36
C ASP A 21 -29.46 22.86 17.21
N PRO A 22 -30.02 22.60 16.00
CA PRO A 22 -30.77 21.38 15.82
C PRO A 22 -29.78 20.32 16.18
N LEU A 23 -30.00 19.66 17.33
CA LEU A 23 -29.02 18.78 17.96
C LEU A 23 -28.35 18.05 16.82
N ILE A 24 -27.07 18.34 16.57
CA ILE A 24 -26.28 17.45 15.75
C ILE A 24 -26.27 16.21 16.63
N SER A 25 -27.28 15.37 16.45
CA SER A 25 -27.28 14.01 16.90
C SER A 25 -26.05 13.49 16.20
N ILE A 26 -24.95 13.45 16.95
CA ILE A 26 -23.81 12.62 16.64
C ILE A 26 -24.33 11.19 16.89
N GLU A 27 -25.36 10.80 16.14
CA GLU A 27 -25.75 9.42 16.01
C GLU A 27 -24.52 8.81 15.38
N PRO A 28 -23.78 7.95 16.11
CA PRO A 28 -22.62 7.33 15.53
C PRO A 28 -23.15 6.55 14.33
N GLU A 29 -22.84 7.01 13.10
CA GLU A 29 -23.14 6.21 11.93
C GLU A 29 -22.60 4.81 12.24
N PRO A 30 -23.42 3.75 12.10
CA PRO A 30 -22.93 2.40 12.31
C PRO A 30 -21.66 2.26 11.45
N PRO A 31 -20.58 1.70 12.00
CA PRO A 31 -19.29 1.65 11.30
C PRO A 31 -19.54 1.05 9.93
N ARG A 32 -19.36 1.85 8.88
CA ARG A 32 -19.49 1.36 7.51
C ARG A 32 -18.54 0.18 7.39
N PRO A 33 -18.99 -0.97 6.85
CA PRO A 33 -18.10 -2.09 6.60
C PRO A 33 -16.93 -1.57 5.75
N ILE A 34 -15.71 -1.71 6.26
CA ILE A 34 -14.52 -1.52 5.42
C ILE A 34 -14.55 -2.66 4.41
N VAL A 35 -15.00 -2.37 3.19
CA VAL A 35 -14.89 -3.30 2.08
C VAL A 35 -13.43 -3.26 1.63
N LEU A 36 -12.63 -4.17 2.17
CA LEU A 36 -11.30 -4.42 1.62
C LEU A 36 -11.51 -4.97 0.19
N PRO A 37 -10.75 -4.50 -0.81
CA PRO A 37 -10.76 -5.15 -2.11
C PRO A 37 -10.42 -6.64 -1.92
N PRO A 38 -11.01 -7.55 -2.73
CA PRO A 38 -10.67 -8.96 -2.64
C PRO A 38 -9.17 -9.08 -2.88
N VAL A 39 -8.43 -9.44 -1.82
CA VAL A 39 -7.01 -9.74 -1.95
C VAL A 39 -6.93 -11.06 -2.68
N SER A 40 -6.54 -11.02 -3.96
CA SER A 40 -6.21 -12.20 -4.75
C SER A 40 -5.22 -13.04 -3.97
N ASP A 41 -5.41 -14.36 -3.96
CA ASP A 41 -4.39 -15.25 -3.41
C ASP A 41 -3.05 -14.98 -4.11
N PRO A 42 -1.95 -14.76 -3.38
CA PRO A 42 -0.66 -14.49 -4.00
C PRO A 42 -0.22 -15.63 -4.91
N GLU A 43 0.14 -15.30 -6.15
CA GLU A 43 0.65 -16.27 -7.11
C GLU A 43 2.12 -16.59 -6.91
N VAL A 44 2.51 -17.81 -7.27
CA VAL A 44 3.88 -18.30 -7.07
C VAL A 44 4.72 -18.07 -8.32
N LEU A 45 5.69 -17.15 -8.22
CA LEU A 45 6.73 -16.95 -9.23
C LEU A 45 8.00 -17.72 -8.85
N ARG A 46 8.56 -18.48 -9.80
CA ARG A 46 9.86 -19.16 -9.64
C ARG A 46 10.88 -18.59 -10.61
N VAL A 47 12.00 -18.10 -10.08
CA VAL A 47 13.15 -17.63 -10.86
C VAL A 47 14.27 -18.65 -10.73
N ILE A 48 14.81 -19.11 -11.86
CA ILE A 48 15.90 -20.08 -11.89
C ILE A 48 17.12 -19.42 -12.51
N ALA A 49 18.22 -19.37 -11.76
CA ALA A 49 19.51 -18.92 -12.24
C ALA A 49 20.40 -20.14 -12.52
N VAL A 50 20.86 -20.28 -13.76
CA VAL A 50 21.70 -21.40 -14.22
C VAL A 50 22.98 -20.86 -14.84
N GLY A 51 24.12 -21.47 -14.53
CA GLY A 51 25.41 -21.12 -15.11
C GLY A 51 26.58 -21.62 -14.26
N SER A 52 27.78 -21.08 -14.47
CA SER A 52 28.93 -21.46 -13.63
C SER A 52 28.73 -21.02 -12.18
N ARG A 53 29.31 -21.78 -11.23
CA ARG A 53 29.28 -21.46 -9.79
C ARG A 53 29.58 -19.99 -9.46
N PRO A 54 30.66 -19.35 -9.97
CA PRO A 54 30.95 -17.95 -9.66
C PRO A 54 29.92 -16.98 -10.25
N VAL A 55 29.38 -17.27 -11.44
CA VAL A 55 28.37 -16.43 -12.10
C VAL A 55 27.05 -16.46 -11.34
N VAL A 56 26.56 -17.66 -10.98
CA VAL A 56 25.33 -17.82 -10.19
C VAL A 56 25.44 -17.12 -8.83
N ASN A 57 26.57 -17.30 -8.13
CA ASN A 57 26.80 -16.63 -6.85
C ASN A 57 26.94 -15.10 -6.99
N ARG A 58 27.50 -14.60 -8.10
CA ARG A 58 27.55 -13.16 -8.38
C ARG A 58 26.16 -12.61 -8.65
N PHE A 59 25.33 -13.33 -9.40
CA PHE A 59 23.96 -12.94 -9.71
C PHE A 59 23.09 -12.82 -8.45
N VAL A 60 23.13 -13.84 -7.57
CA VAL A 60 22.39 -13.77 -6.29
C VAL A 60 22.85 -12.60 -5.43
N ARG A 61 24.15 -12.34 -5.34
CA ARG A 61 24.67 -11.18 -4.60
C ARG A 61 24.25 -9.86 -5.22
N LEU A 62 24.17 -9.77 -6.54
CA LEU A 62 23.69 -8.57 -7.23
C LEU A 62 22.23 -8.29 -6.86
N LEU A 63 21.36 -9.29 -6.91
CA LEU A 63 19.94 -9.13 -6.55
C LEU A 63 19.73 -8.83 -5.06
N HIS A 64 20.58 -9.37 -4.17
CA HIS A 64 20.60 -9.00 -2.76
C HIS A 64 20.94 -7.53 -2.56
N ARG A 65 22.00 -7.05 -3.21
CA ARG A 65 22.42 -5.64 -3.13
C ARG A 65 21.42 -4.67 -3.75
N SER A 66 20.63 -5.13 -4.70
CA SER A 66 19.54 -4.35 -5.31
C SER A 66 18.23 -4.42 -4.54
N ASN A 67 18.18 -5.07 -3.36
CA ASN A 67 16.96 -5.29 -2.56
C ASN A 67 15.83 -6.02 -3.31
N ILE A 68 16.16 -6.79 -4.36
CA ILE A 68 15.17 -7.58 -5.11
C ILE A 68 14.91 -8.92 -4.39
N ALA A 69 15.97 -9.57 -3.92
CA ALA A 69 15.86 -10.85 -3.23
C ALA A 69 17.04 -11.07 -2.27
N HIS A 70 16.74 -11.42 -1.03
CA HIS A 70 17.76 -11.74 -0.04
C HIS A 70 18.47 -13.05 -0.39
N SER A 71 19.76 -13.20 -0.08
CA SER A 71 20.57 -14.36 -0.49
C SER A 71 20.11 -15.68 0.14
N SER A 72 19.38 -15.61 1.25
CA SER A 72 18.76 -16.74 1.96
C SER A 72 17.43 -17.18 1.36
N GLU A 73 16.79 -16.35 0.53
CA GLU A 73 15.55 -16.72 -0.17
C GLU A 73 15.81 -17.69 -1.33
N TRP A 74 17.06 -17.74 -1.78
CA TRP A 74 17.51 -18.65 -2.83
C TRP A 74 17.82 -20.02 -2.25
N SER A 75 17.45 -21.06 -2.99
CA SER A 75 17.83 -22.44 -2.71
C SER A 75 19.35 -22.60 -2.56
N GLN A 76 19.77 -23.74 -2.04
CA GLN A 76 21.17 -24.14 -2.13
C GLN A 76 21.60 -24.26 -3.60
N LEU A 77 22.90 -24.04 -3.83
CA LEU A 77 23.49 -24.20 -5.15
C LEU A 77 23.63 -25.69 -5.46
N VAL A 78 22.92 -26.17 -6.46
CA VAL A 78 22.92 -27.58 -6.86
C VAL A 78 23.54 -27.74 -8.25
N PRO A 79 24.26 -28.83 -8.54
CA PRO A 79 24.77 -29.11 -9.88
C PRO A 79 23.60 -29.41 -10.84
N THR A 80 23.78 -29.09 -12.12
CA THR A 80 22.86 -29.54 -13.18
C THR A 80 23.43 -30.79 -13.86
N PRO A 81 22.70 -31.41 -14.81
CA PRO A 81 23.25 -32.49 -15.64
C PRO A 81 24.47 -32.07 -16.48
N ASN A 82 24.67 -30.75 -16.70
CA ASN A 82 25.78 -30.24 -17.49
C ASN A 82 27.03 -30.02 -16.61
N PRO A 83 28.19 -30.61 -16.96
CA PRO A 83 29.42 -30.44 -16.19
C PRO A 83 29.83 -28.96 -16.06
N GLY A 84 30.13 -28.53 -14.85
CA GLY A 84 30.54 -27.15 -14.55
C GLY A 84 29.39 -26.15 -14.41
N GLU A 85 28.15 -26.59 -14.63
CA GLU A 85 26.95 -25.79 -14.48
C GLU A 85 26.24 -26.08 -13.16
N PHE A 86 25.75 -25.02 -12.54
CA PHE A 86 25.05 -25.03 -11.28
C PHE A 86 23.79 -24.19 -11.39
N MET A 87 22.82 -24.46 -10.51
CA MET A 87 21.60 -23.70 -10.43
C MET A 87 21.23 -23.29 -9.01
N ARG A 88 20.53 -22.17 -8.90
CA ARG A 88 19.77 -21.75 -7.70
C ARG A 88 18.39 -21.30 -8.12
N MET A 89 17.42 -21.51 -7.24
CA MET A 89 16.04 -21.14 -7.46
C MET A 89 15.56 -20.19 -6.38
N LEU A 90 14.83 -19.15 -6.78
CA LEU A 90 14.11 -18.24 -5.91
C LEU A 90 12.61 -18.48 -6.11
N THR A 91 11.86 -18.59 -5.01
CA THR A 91 10.40 -18.70 -5.03
C THR A 91 9.81 -17.48 -4.35
N LYS A 92 8.97 -16.72 -5.06
CA LYS A 92 8.27 -15.54 -4.54
C LYS A 92 6.77 -15.77 -4.61
N ARG A 93 6.05 -15.18 -3.66
CA ARG A 93 4.60 -15.04 -3.69
C ARG A 93 4.28 -13.60 -4.05
N ILE A 94 3.65 -13.39 -5.20
CA ILE A 94 3.35 -12.08 -5.75
C ILE A 94 1.85 -11.87 -5.64
N PRO A 95 1.37 -10.89 -4.87
CA PRO A 95 -0.05 -10.53 -4.92
C PRO A 95 -0.36 -10.05 -6.32
N LEU A 96 -1.45 -10.54 -6.91
CA LEU A 96 -1.94 -10.01 -8.17
C LEU A 96 -2.90 -8.87 -7.86
N GLU A 97 -2.68 -7.73 -8.49
CA GLU A 97 -3.61 -6.60 -8.44
C GLU A 97 -4.62 -6.71 -9.60
N ALA A 98 -5.77 -6.06 -9.47
CA ALA A 98 -6.79 -6.09 -10.53
C ALA A 98 -6.25 -5.55 -11.86
N ASP A 99 -5.34 -4.57 -11.80
CA ASP A 99 -4.69 -3.92 -12.93
C ASP A 99 -3.69 -4.84 -13.66
N ASP A 100 -3.21 -5.92 -13.03
CA ASP A 100 -2.25 -6.87 -13.66
C ASP A 100 -2.89 -7.73 -14.76
N PHE A 101 -4.23 -7.82 -14.79
CA PHE A 101 -4.99 -8.59 -15.76
C PHE A 101 -5.49 -7.78 -16.95
N ASP A 102 -5.39 -6.44 -16.90
CA ASP A 102 -5.71 -5.55 -18.02
C ASP A 102 -4.56 -5.54 -19.04
N LEU A 103 -4.45 -6.65 -19.78
CA LEU A 103 -3.69 -6.69 -21.02
C LEU A 103 -4.58 -6.21 -22.19
N PRO A 104 -4.02 -5.47 -23.17
CA PRO A 104 -4.77 -4.93 -24.31
C PRO A 104 -5.42 -5.99 -25.20
#